data_AF-A0A836D2T4-F1
#
_entry.id   AF-A0A836D2T4-F1
#
_cell.length_a   1.000
_cell.length_b   1.000
_cell.length_c   1.000
_cell.angle_alpha   90.00
_cell.angle_beta   90.00
_cell.angle_gamma   90.00
#
_symmetry.space_group_name_H-M   'P 1'
#
loop_
_entity.id
_entity.type
_entity.pdbx_description
1 polymer ?
#
loop_
_entity_poly.entity_id
_entity_poly.type
_entity_poly.pdbx_seq_one_letter_code
_entity_poly.pdbx_strand_id
1 'polypeptide(L)'
;MAVLTVVRAFPCRSRLGDAETAATVEEEIYQSLLLRGLSLVGWYHSHPQSPALPSLQDIDAQMDYQLRLQGSSNGFQPCLALLCSPYYSGNPSPESKISPFWVMPPPEQRPSDYGIPMDVEMAYVQDNFLTNDILHEMMLLVEFYKGAPDLVRFQETWNQEHTYLDKLKISLASRMPKDQGLGHMLEQVYSLLKQGN
;
A
#
# COMPACT_ATOMS: atom_id res chain seq x y z
N MET A 1 0.26 25.06 8.10
CA MET A 1 0.65 23.70 7.70
C MET A 1 -0.49 23.13 6.88
N ALA A 2 -0.22 22.63 5.67
CA ALA A 2 -1.21 21.89 4.91
C ALA A 2 -1.25 20.46 5.44
N VAL A 3 -2.46 19.89 5.59
CA VAL A 3 -2.67 18.51 6.04
C VAL A 3 -3.28 17.74 4.89
N LEU A 4 -2.67 16.62 4.51
CA LEU A 4 -3.25 15.66 3.58
C LEU A 4 -3.92 14.53 4.38
N THR A 5 -5.18 14.24 4.09
CA THR A 5 -5.90 13.10 4.68
C THR A 5 -6.06 12.02 3.63
N VAL A 6 -5.44 10.86 3.85
CA VAL A 6 -5.62 9.66 3.02
C VAL A 6 -6.74 8.82 3.65
N VAL A 7 -7.88 8.73 2.97
CA VAL A 7 -9.10 8.07 3.50
C VAL A 7 -9.30 6.65 2.99
N ARG A 8 -8.71 6.29 1.85
CA ARG A 8 -8.88 4.97 1.23
C ARG A 8 -7.70 4.64 0.33
N ALA A 9 -7.30 3.38 0.34
CA ALA A 9 -6.40 2.78 -0.64
C ALA A 9 -7.18 1.76 -1.48
N PHE A 10 -6.81 1.66 -2.76
CA PHE A 10 -7.45 0.75 -3.72
C PHE A 10 -6.38 -0.19 -4.26
N PRO A 11 -6.53 -1.51 -4.11
CA PRO A 11 -5.54 -2.46 -4.61
C PRO A 11 -5.64 -2.63 -6.12
N CYS A 12 -4.50 -2.50 -6.80
CA CYS A 12 -4.38 -2.86 -8.20
C CYS A 12 -4.35 -4.39 -8.34
N ARG A 13 -5.46 -4.99 -8.76
CA ARG A 13 -5.55 -6.43 -9.07
C ARG A 13 -4.95 -6.73 -10.43
N SER A 14 -3.63 -6.66 -10.52
CA SER A 14 -2.84 -7.03 -11.69
C SER A 14 -1.69 -7.95 -11.30
N ARG A 15 -1.12 -8.65 -12.29
CA ARG A 15 0.08 -9.48 -12.11
C ARG A 15 1.32 -8.69 -12.47
N LEU A 16 2.45 -9.03 -11.84
CA LEU A 16 3.73 -8.40 -12.14
C LEU A 16 4.08 -8.59 -13.62
N GLY A 17 4.39 -7.49 -14.32
CA GLY A 17 4.75 -7.48 -15.73
C GLY A 17 3.58 -7.45 -16.71
N ASP A 18 2.32 -7.47 -16.23
CA ASP A 18 1.13 -7.33 -17.08
C ASP A 18 0.72 -5.85 -17.22
N ALA A 19 1.43 -5.12 -18.08
CA ALA A 19 1.24 -3.68 -18.24
C ALA A 19 -0.12 -3.29 -18.83
N GLU A 20 -0.71 -4.13 -19.69
CA GLU A 20 -2.00 -3.87 -20.33
C GLU A 20 -3.14 -3.96 -19.32
N THR A 21 -3.17 -5.04 -18.52
CA THR A 21 -4.14 -5.18 -17.43
C THR A 21 -3.92 -4.11 -16.36
N ALA A 22 -2.66 -3.79 -16.02
CA ALA A 22 -2.36 -2.76 -15.04
C ALA A 22 -2.94 -1.39 -15.43
N ALA A 23 -2.76 -0.95 -16.68
CA ALA A 23 -3.30 0.32 -17.16
C ALA A 23 -4.84 0.35 -17.10
N THR A 24 -5.49 -0.75 -17.49
CA THR A 24 -6.95 -0.88 -17.43
C THR A 24 -7.45 -0.81 -15.98
N VAL A 25 -6.79 -1.52 -15.06
CA VAL A 25 -7.14 -1.53 -13.63
C VAL A 25 -6.93 -0.15 -13.00
N GLU A 26 -5.86 0.56 -13.36
CA GLU A 26 -5.61 1.93 -12.88
C GLU A 26 -6.72 2.89 -13.32
N GLU A 27 -7.19 2.79 -14.58
CA GLU A 27 -8.30 3.61 -15.08
C GLU A 27 -9.61 3.29 -14.33
N GLU A 28 -9.91 2.01 -14.10
CA GLU A 28 -11.09 1.59 -13.31
C GLU A 28 -11.03 2.13 -11.87
N ILE A 29 -9.86 2.06 -11.22
CA ILE A 29 -9.65 2.63 -9.88
C ILE A 29 -9.86 4.14 -9.91
N TYR A 30 -9.33 4.83 -10.92
CA TYR A 30 -9.50 6.27 -11.07
C TYR A 30 -10.97 6.66 -11.22
N GLN A 31 -11.74 5.97 -12.06
CA GLN A 31 -13.18 6.20 -12.19
C GLN A 31 -13.92 5.92 -10.86
N SER A 32 -13.55 4.87 -10.14
CA SER A 32 -14.11 4.53 -8.83
C SER A 32 -13.84 5.61 -7.78
N LEU A 33 -12.65 6.22 -7.79
CA LEU A 33 -12.33 7.38 -6.95
C LEU A 33 -13.27 8.56 -7.26
N LEU A 34 -13.41 8.91 -8.53
CA LEU A 34 -14.26 10.04 -8.98
C LEU A 34 -15.73 9.84 -8.60
N LEU A 35 -16.29 8.65 -8.85
CA LEU A 35 -17.68 8.32 -8.49
C LEU A 35 -17.95 8.39 -6.99
N ARG A 36 -16.92 8.22 -6.16
CA ARG A 36 -16.98 8.33 -4.69
C ARG A 36 -16.67 9.74 -4.18
N GLY A 37 -16.45 10.71 -5.08
CA GLY A 37 -16.07 12.08 -4.72
C GLY A 37 -14.68 12.18 -4.08
N LEU A 38 -13.81 11.19 -4.34
CA LEU A 38 -12.45 11.16 -3.83
C LEU A 38 -11.48 11.73 -4.88
N SER A 39 -10.36 12.26 -4.40
CA SER A 39 -9.25 12.71 -5.24
C SER A 39 -8.08 11.73 -5.15
N LEU A 40 -7.43 11.47 -6.28
CA LEU A 40 -6.16 10.74 -6.29
C LEU A 40 -5.07 11.62 -5.68
N VAL A 41 -4.41 11.11 -4.63
CA VAL A 41 -3.41 11.85 -3.85
C VAL A 41 -2.09 11.10 -3.70
N GLY A 42 -1.91 9.98 -4.40
CA GLY A 42 -0.73 9.15 -4.21
C GLY A 42 -0.83 7.74 -4.74
N TRP A 43 0.17 6.94 -4.40
CA TRP A 43 0.35 5.55 -4.79
C TRP A 43 1.08 4.77 -3.67
N TYR A 44 1.07 3.45 -3.77
CA TYR A 44 1.78 2.60 -2.82
C TYR A 44 2.27 1.32 -3.46
N HIS A 45 3.37 0.79 -2.97
CA HIS A 45 3.83 -0.56 -3.28
C HIS A 45 4.58 -1.17 -2.10
N SER A 46 5.02 -2.41 -2.28
CA SER A 46 5.76 -3.13 -1.25
C SER A 46 7.21 -3.35 -1.65
N HIS A 47 8.10 -3.31 -0.66
CA HIS A 47 9.46 -3.85 -0.68
C HIS A 47 9.48 -5.11 0.19
N PRO A 48 9.12 -6.31 -0.33
CA PRO A 48 8.79 -7.45 0.50
C PRO A 48 9.90 -7.85 1.47
N GLN A 49 11.15 -7.81 1.02
CA GLN A 49 12.32 -8.28 1.78
C GLN A 49 13.38 -7.19 1.99
N SER A 50 13.04 -5.92 1.75
CA SER A 50 13.96 -4.78 1.86
C SER A 50 13.38 -3.70 2.77
N PRO A 51 14.21 -2.79 3.33
CA PRO A 51 13.70 -1.69 4.13
C PRO A 51 12.62 -0.88 3.38
N ALA A 52 11.68 -0.31 4.14
CA ALA A 52 10.74 0.68 3.61
C ALA A 52 11.45 2.03 3.39
N LEU A 53 12.43 2.03 2.50
CA LEU A 53 13.19 3.20 2.06
C LEU A 53 13.07 3.30 0.53
N PRO A 54 12.89 4.51 -0.02
CA PRO A 54 12.74 4.69 -1.46
C PRO A 54 14.04 4.34 -2.19
N SER A 55 13.91 3.53 -3.24
CA SER A 55 14.95 3.29 -4.24
C SER A 55 15.02 4.44 -5.24
N LEU A 56 16.05 4.46 -6.09
CA LEU A 56 16.12 5.45 -7.18
C LEU A 56 14.91 5.35 -8.13
N GLN A 57 14.43 4.13 -8.41
CA GLN A 57 13.24 3.93 -9.24
C GLN A 57 11.98 4.50 -8.59
N ASP A 58 11.86 4.39 -7.27
CA ASP A 58 10.72 4.96 -6.53
C ASP A 58 10.77 6.49 -6.53
N ILE A 59 11.97 7.07 -6.46
CA ILE A 59 12.18 8.51 -6.54
C ILE A 59 11.77 9.03 -7.92
N ASP A 60 12.23 8.38 -8.99
CA ASP A 60 11.89 8.75 -10.37
C ASP A 60 10.37 8.64 -10.60
N ALA A 61 9.76 7.52 -10.19
CA ALA A 61 8.31 7.31 -10.30
C ALA A 61 7.51 8.36 -9.50
N GLN A 62 7.94 8.69 -8.28
CA GLN A 62 7.29 9.70 -7.46
C GLN A 62 7.40 11.10 -8.07
N MET A 63 8.54 11.46 -8.69
CA MET A 63 8.67 12.73 -9.41
C MET A 63 7.69 12.79 -10.59
N ASP A 64 7.59 11.72 -11.37
CA ASP A 64 6.64 11.61 -12.48
C ASP A 64 5.19 11.74 -12.03
N TYR A 65 4.79 11.06 -10.94
CA TYR A 65 3.44 11.17 -10.39
C TYR A 65 3.16 12.58 -9.84
N GLN A 66 4.12 13.22 -9.17
CA GLN A 66 4.00 14.60 -8.71
C GLN A 66 3.74 15.57 -9.87
N LEU A 67 4.48 15.43 -10.97
CA LEU A 67 4.30 16.26 -12.16
C LEU A 67 2.93 16.00 -12.83
N ARG A 68 2.53 14.73 -12.98
CA ARG A 68 1.21 14.38 -13.53
C ARG A 68 0.06 14.95 -12.72
N LEU A 69 0.14 14.90 -11.38
CA LEU A 69 -0.92 15.40 -10.50
C LEU A 69 -0.95 16.93 -10.40
N GLN A 70 0.16 17.64 -10.60
CA GLN A 70 0.14 19.11 -10.67
C GLN A 70 -0.68 19.63 -11.87
N GLY A 71 -0.70 18.88 -12.98
CA GLY A 71 -1.47 19.21 -14.19
C GLY A 71 -1.10 20.58 -14.77
N SER A 72 -2.10 21.32 -15.29
CA SER A 72 -1.93 22.69 -15.81
C SER A 72 -2.14 23.78 -14.74
N SER A 73 -2.33 23.38 -13.48
CA SER A 73 -2.60 24.30 -12.39
C SER A 73 -1.30 24.75 -11.74
N ASN A 74 -1.15 26.05 -11.46
CA ASN A 74 -0.01 26.57 -10.68
C ASN A 74 -0.12 26.24 -9.19
N GLY A 75 -1.01 25.32 -8.81
CA GLY A 75 -1.25 24.91 -7.43
C GLY A 75 -0.46 23.66 -7.08
N PHE A 76 -0.07 23.54 -5.82
CA PHE A 76 0.51 22.31 -5.29
C PHE A 76 -0.61 21.27 -5.10
N GLN A 77 -0.72 20.29 -5.98
CA GLN A 77 -1.52 19.10 -5.74
C GLN A 77 -0.65 18.07 -4.99
N PRO A 78 -1.04 17.62 -3.79
CA PRO A 78 -0.24 16.67 -3.03
C PRO A 78 -0.21 15.31 -3.73
N CYS A 79 0.99 14.71 -3.79
CA CYS A 79 1.21 13.34 -4.23
C CYS A 79 2.08 12.63 -3.19
N LEU A 80 1.55 11.60 -2.55
CA LEU A 80 2.22 10.84 -1.50
C LEU A 80 2.53 9.42 -2.00
N ALA A 81 3.76 8.97 -1.82
CA ALA A 81 4.11 7.56 -2.00
C ALA A 81 4.13 6.86 -0.64
N LEU A 82 3.65 5.61 -0.59
CA LEU A 82 3.73 4.75 0.60
C LEU A 82 4.49 3.46 0.28
N LEU A 83 5.54 3.17 1.05
CA LEU A 83 6.30 1.93 0.96
C LEU A 83 5.91 1.00 2.09
N CYS A 84 5.47 -0.21 1.76
CA CYS A 84 5.26 -1.27 2.74
C CYS A 84 6.43 -2.26 2.73
N SER A 85 7.11 -2.45 3.86
CA SER A 85 8.10 -3.50 4.05
C SER A 85 7.53 -4.60 4.95
N PRO A 86 6.86 -5.62 4.37
CA PRO A 86 6.19 -6.64 5.15
C PRO A 86 7.14 -7.68 5.74
N TYR A 87 8.17 -8.15 5.05
CA TYR A 87 8.94 -9.34 5.49
C TYR A 87 10.42 -9.06 5.70
N TYR A 88 10.83 -7.79 5.73
CA TYR A 88 12.22 -7.41 6.02
C TYR A 88 12.59 -7.78 7.46
N SER A 89 13.59 -8.62 7.62
CA SER A 89 14.06 -9.11 8.93
C SER A 89 14.68 -8.03 9.82
N GLY A 90 15.06 -6.88 9.24
CA GLY A 90 15.54 -5.73 10.00
C GLY A 90 14.42 -4.87 10.60
N ASN A 91 13.14 -5.22 10.39
CA ASN A 91 12.04 -4.55 11.08
C ASN A 91 12.11 -4.82 12.60
N PRO A 92 11.79 -3.83 13.45
CA PRO A 92 11.94 -3.97 14.91
C PRO A 92 10.90 -4.91 15.55
N SER A 93 9.84 -5.25 14.84
CA SER A 93 8.79 -6.17 15.28
C SER A 93 8.22 -6.94 14.09
N PRO A 94 7.36 -7.96 14.32
CA PRO A 94 6.63 -8.64 13.25
C PRO A 94 5.66 -7.75 12.45
N GLU A 95 5.40 -6.52 12.89
CA GLU A 95 4.57 -5.60 12.14
C GLU A 95 5.25 -5.15 10.84
N SER A 96 4.49 -5.07 9.75
CA SER A 96 4.99 -4.51 8.49
C SER A 96 5.33 -3.04 8.69
N LYS A 97 6.49 -2.57 8.24
CA LYS A 97 6.80 -1.13 8.29
C LYS A 97 6.15 -0.42 7.10
N ILE A 98 5.36 0.61 7.35
CA ILE A 98 4.81 1.50 6.31
C ILE A 98 5.53 2.84 6.43
N SER A 99 6.14 3.31 5.34
CA SER A 99 6.89 4.57 5.32
C SER A 99 6.40 5.44 4.17
N PRO A 100 5.82 6.62 4.46
CA PRO A 100 5.53 7.60 3.43
C PRO A 100 6.78 8.34 2.95
N PHE A 101 6.73 8.83 1.74
CA PHE A 101 7.64 9.88 1.28
C PHE A 101 7.00 10.72 0.17
N TRP A 102 7.55 11.91 -0.03
CA TRP A 102 7.41 12.69 -1.27
C TRP A 102 8.81 13.10 -1.73
N VAL A 103 8.96 13.63 -2.94
CA VAL A 103 10.28 13.98 -3.46
C VAL A 103 10.36 15.48 -3.69
N MET A 104 11.32 16.12 -3.02
CA MET A 104 11.71 17.48 -3.34
C MET A 104 12.47 17.47 -4.67
N PRO A 105 12.00 18.19 -5.70
CA PRO A 105 12.69 18.22 -6.99
C PRO A 105 14.09 18.83 -6.83
N PRO A 106 15.05 18.44 -7.69
CA PRO A 106 16.37 19.04 -7.68
C PRO A 106 16.29 20.55 -7.94
N PRO A 107 17.23 21.36 -7.40
CA PRO A 107 17.29 22.79 -7.70
C PRO A 107 17.45 23.05 -9.18
N GLU A 108 16.87 24.14 -9.70
CA GLU A 108 16.96 24.51 -11.12
C GLU A 108 18.41 24.65 -11.62
N GLN A 109 19.36 24.98 -10.73
CA GLN A 109 20.78 25.11 -11.07
C GLN A 109 21.47 23.76 -11.30
N ARG A 110 20.87 22.65 -10.84
CA ARG A 110 21.41 21.28 -10.97
C ARG A 110 20.30 20.30 -11.37
N PRO A 111 19.73 20.44 -12.58
CA PRO A 111 18.59 19.63 -13.01
C PRO A 111 18.94 18.16 -13.26
N SER A 112 20.23 17.83 -13.35
CA SER A 112 20.74 16.46 -13.48
C SER A 112 20.81 15.69 -12.16
N ASP A 113 20.62 16.37 -11.02
CA ASP A 113 20.65 15.72 -9.71
C ASP A 113 19.34 14.97 -9.46
N TYR A 114 19.40 13.91 -8.65
CA TYR A 114 18.18 13.23 -8.21
C TYR A 114 17.39 14.12 -7.24
N GLY A 115 16.07 13.96 -7.29
CA GLY A 115 15.20 14.51 -6.27
C GLY A 115 15.52 13.91 -4.89
N ILE A 116 15.27 14.69 -3.83
CA ILE A 116 15.55 14.29 -2.47
C ILE A 116 14.25 13.73 -1.86
N PRO A 117 14.21 12.45 -1.43
CA PRO A 117 13.07 11.92 -0.72
C PRO A 117 12.95 12.59 0.66
N MET A 118 11.75 13.04 0.96
CA MET A 118 11.41 13.78 2.17
C MET A 118 10.53 12.91 3.06
N ASP A 119 10.92 12.80 4.33
CA ASP A 119 10.11 12.14 5.36
C ASP A 119 8.79 12.89 5.58
N VAL A 120 7.73 12.14 5.91
CA VAL A 120 6.40 12.68 6.19
C VAL A 120 5.96 12.25 7.58
N GLU A 121 5.61 13.22 8.41
CA GLU A 121 5.01 12.96 9.72
C GLU A 121 3.56 12.47 9.54
N MET A 122 3.23 11.37 10.21
CA MET A 122 1.93 10.72 10.11
C MET A 122 1.19 10.73 11.45
N ALA A 123 -0.10 11.02 11.37
CA ALA A 123 -1.06 10.73 12.43
C ALA A 123 -2.02 9.64 11.92
N TYR A 124 -2.16 8.57 12.68
CA TYR A 124 -3.09 7.49 12.38
C TYR A 124 -4.43 7.75 13.05
N VAL A 125 -5.52 7.74 12.27
CA VAL A 125 -6.88 7.77 12.78
C VAL A 125 -7.49 6.40 12.50
N GLN A 126 -7.83 5.68 13.55
CA GLN A 126 -8.43 4.36 13.46
C GLN A 126 -9.94 4.48 13.33
N ASP A 127 -10.52 3.78 12.36
CA ASP A 127 -11.96 3.68 12.24
C ASP A 127 -12.57 2.92 13.41
N ASN A 128 -13.85 3.18 13.70
CA ASN A 128 -14.57 2.53 14.79
C ASN A 128 -14.94 1.07 14.48
N PHE A 129 -15.13 0.74 13.21
CA PHE A 129 -15.56 -0.59 12.76
C PHE A 129 -15.07 -0.87 11.33
N LEU A 130 -14.98 -2.15 10.98
CA LEU A 130 -14.70 -2.59 9.61
C LEU A 130 -16.00 -2.66 8.82
N THR A 131 -16.01 -2.09 7.62
CA THR A 131 -17.18 -2.17 6.73
C THR A 131 -17.18 -3.48 5.93
N ASN A 132 -18.37 -3.96 5.55
CA ASN A 132 -18.51 -5.11 4.66
C ASN A 132 -17.83 -4.90 3.30
N ASP A 133 -17.78 -3.66 2.81
CA ASP A 133 -17.11 -3.32 1.54
C ASP A 133 -15.60 -3.62 1.60
N ILE A 134 -14.93 -3.25 2.71
CA ILE A 134 -13.50 -3.55 2.88
C ILE A 134 -13.27 -5.06 2.95
N LEU A 135 -14.14 -5.79 3.68
CA LEU A 135 -14.05 -7.24 3.76
C LEU A 135 -14.25 -7.89 2.39
N HIS A 136 -15.21 -7.41 1.61
CA HIS A 136 -15.45 -7.88 0.26
C HIS A 136 -14.22 -7.67 -0.64
N GLU A 137 -13.59 -6.50 -0.58
CA GLU A 137 -12.34 -6.25 -1.33
C GLU A 137 -11.20 -7.18 -0.89
N MET A 138 -11.05 -7.45 0.41
CA MET A 138 -10.08 -8.44 0.91
C MET A 138 -10.34 -9.82 0.32
N MET A 139 -11.60 -10.26 0.26
CA MET A 139 -11.97 -11.56 -0.32
C MET A 139 -11.69 -11.62 -1.82
N LEU A 140 -11.96 -10.54 -2.56
CA LEU A 140 -11.63 -10.44 -3.99
C LEU A 140 -10.12 -10.52 -4.24
N LEU A 141 -9.30 -9.96 -3.36
CA LEU A 141 -7.84 -10.09 -3.46
C LEU A 141 -7.38 -11.53 -3.25
N VAL A 142 -7.91 -12.22 -2.22
CA VAL A 142 -7.58 -13.63 -1.99
C VAL A 142 -7.96 -14.48 -3.20
N GLU A 143 -9.16 -14.28 -3.74
CA GLU A 143 -9.65 -15.03 -4.89
C GLU A 143 -8.82 -14.76 -6.16
N PHE A 144 -8.42 -13.51 -6.40
CA PHE A 144 -7.60 -13.14 -7.55
C PHE A 144 -6.20 -13.77 -7.50
N TYR A 145 -5.57 -13.79 -6.32
CA TYR A 145 -4.18 -14.24 -6.15
C TYR A 145 -4.01 -15.71 -5.73
N LYS A 146 -5.08 -16.47 -5.44
CA LYS A 146 -5.01 -17.85 -4.90
C LYS A 146 -4.24 -18.89 -5.74
N GLY A 147 -3.92 -18.56 -7.00
CA GLY A 147 -3.13 -19.41 -7.89
C GLY A 147 -1.94 -18.67 -8.51
N ALA A 148 -1.50 -17.56 -7.91
CA ALA A 148 -0.32 -16.86 -8.36
C ALA A 148 0.94 -17.69 -8.05
N PRO A 149 1.88 -17.86 -9.00
CA PRO A 149 3.07 -18.68 -8.80
C PRO A 149 4.01 -18.11 -7.72
N ASP A 150 3.91 -16.81 -7.47
CA ASP A 150 4.65 -16.00 -6.51
C ASP A 150 3.86 -15.74 -5.22
N LEU A 151 2.74 -16.45 -5.01
CA LEU A 151 1.96 -16.36 -3.78
C LEU A 151 2.81 -16.75 -2.56
N VAL A 152 2.73 -15.93 -1.51
CA VAL A 152 3.33 -16.24 -0.22
C VAL A 152 2.64 -17.46 0.38
N ARG A 153 3.42 -18.48 0.72
CA ARG A 153 2.91 -19.68 1.38
C ARG A 153 2.65 -19.40 2.85
N PHE A 154 1.41 -19.05 3.17
CA PHE A 154 1.03 -18.53 4.49
C PHE A 154 1.26 -19.52 5.64
N GLN A 155 1.31 -20.83 5.37
CA GLN A 155 1.60 -21.86 6.37
C GLN A 155 3.11 -22.09 6.62
N GLU A 156 4.00 -21.54 5.78
CA GLU A 156 5.43 -21.68 6.00
C GLU A 156 5.93 -20.76 7.13
N THR A 157 7.03 -21.16 7.75
CA THR A 157 7.69 -20.39 8.82
C THR A 157 8.31 -19.13 8.23
N TRP A 158 7.95 -17.97 8.76
CA TRP A 158 8.59 -16.69 8.43
C TRP A 158 9.82 -16.45 9.33
N ASN A 159 9.70 -16.76 10.62
CA ASN A 159 10.82 -16.75 11.57
C ASN A 159 10.71 -17.92 12.56
N GLN A 160 11.55 -17.93 13.61
CA GLN A 160 11.59 -19.02 14.60
C GLN A 160 10.28 -19.21 15.37
N GLU A 161 9.46 -18.17 15.48
CA GLU A 161 8.27 -18.15 16.33
C GLU A 161 6.95 -18.09 15.54
N HIS A 162 6.98 -17.60 14.29
CA HIS A 162 5.79 -17.21 13.54
C HIS A 162 5.79 -17.75 12.12
N THR A 163 4.62 -18.17 11.64
CA THR A 163 4.35 -18.38 10.21
C THR A 163 4.13 -17.04 9.48
N TYR A 164 4.14 -17.07 8.15
CA TYR A 164 3.74 -15.91 7.34
C TYR A 164 2.31 -15.45 7.66
N LEU A 165 1.40 -16.37 7.96
CA LEU A 165 0.04 -16.03 8.39
C LEU A 165 0.02 -15.32 9.75
N ASP A 166 0.76 -15.84 10.73
CA ASP A 166 0.82 -15.22 12.07
C ASP A 166 1.36 -13.80 11.97
N LYS A 167 2.41 -13.62 11.17
CA LYS A 167 2.96 -12.29 10.89
C LYS A 167 1.93 -11.35 10.26
N LEU A 168 1.13 -11.83 9.29
CA LEU A 168 0.04 -11.04 8.69
C LEU A 168 -0.99 -10.64 9.75
N LYS A 169 -1.43 -11.59 10.59
CA LYS A 169 -2.38 -11.36 11.68
C LYS A 169 -1.87 -10.29 12.65
N ILE A 170 -0.61 -10.39 13.07
CA ILE A 170 0.03 -9.42 13.98
C ILE A 170 0.05 -8.03 13.34
N SER A 171 0.49 -7.94 12.08
CA SER A 171 0.59 -6.66 11.37
C SER A 171 -0.76 -6.00 11.09
N LEU A 172 -1.85 -6.77 11.02
CA LEU A 172 -3.21 -6.22 10.90
C LEU A 172 -3.78 -5.83 12.26
N ALA A 173 -3.56 -6.65 13.30
CA ALA A 173 -4.12 -6.41 14.63
C ALA A 173 -3.77 -5.02 15.21
N SER A 174 -2.59 -4.47 14.92
CA SER A 174 -2.21 -3.12 15.35
C SER A 174 -2.91 -1.98 14.60
N ARG A 175 -3.60 -2.29 13.49
CA ARG A 175 -4.20 -1.32 12.55
C ARG A 175 -5.71 -1.48 12.33
N MET A 176 -6.28 -2.62 12.74
CA MET A 176 -7.71 -2.90 12.58
C MET A 176 -8.52 -2.34 13.75
N PRO A 177 -9.76 -1.88 13.54
CA PRO A 177 -10.65 -1.42 14.62
C PRO A 177 -10.78 -2.44 15.77
N LYS A 178 -11.00 -1.96 17.00
CA LYS A 178 -11.10 -2.81 18.21
C LYS A 178 -12.46 -3.49 18.40
N ASP A 179 -13.29 -3.51 17.36
CA ASP A 179 -14.64 -4.09 17.43
C ASP A 179 -14.60 -5.62 17.62
N GLN A 180 -15.52 -6.16 18.43
CA GLN A 180 -15.58 -7.57 18.78
C GLN A 180 -16.08 -8.45 17.61
N GLY A 181 -16.90 -7.90 16.70
CA GLY A 181 -17.41 -8.63 15.52
C GLY A 181 -16.34 -8.89 14.43
N LEU A 182 -15.22 -8.19 14.52
CA LEU A 182 -14.18 -8.10 13.50
C LEU A 182 -13.34 -9.38 13.41
N GLY A 183 -13.12 -10.05 14.54
CA GLY A 183 -12.39 -11.32 14.59
C GLY A 183 -13.05 -12.41 13.74
N HIS A 184 -14.38 -12.57 13.84
CA HIS A 184 -15.11 -13.58 13.07
C HIS A 184 -15.05 -13.34 11.55
N MET A 185 -15.11 -12.09 11.12
CA MET A 185 -15.05 -11.73 9.69
C MET A 185 -13.67 -12.01 9.10
N LEU A 186 -12.60 -11.64 9.81
CA LEU A 186 -11.23 -11.88 9.33
C LEU A 186 -10.84 -13.36 9.33
N GLU A 187 -11.41 -14.18 10.23
CA GLU A 187 -11.16 -15.63 10.22
C GLU A 187 -11.58 -16.30 8.91
N GLN A 188 -12.59 -15.77 8.20
CA GLN A 188 -12.93 -16.26 6.86
C GLN A 188 -11.80 -16.00 5.86
N VAL A 189 -11.27 -14.78 5.84
CA VAL A 189 -10.12 -14.39 4.99
C VAL A 189 -8.91 -15.28 5.31
N TYR A 190 -8.59 -15.44 6.61
CA TYR A 190 -7.47 -16.27 7.05
C TYR A 190 -7.64 -17.75 6.70
N SER A 191 -8.86 -18.28 6.75
CA SER A 191 -9.16 -19.66 6.34
C SER A 191 -8.86 -19.87 4.86
N LEU A 192 -9.25 -18.93 4.00
CA LEU A 192 -8.96 -19.02 2.57
C LEU A 192 -7.47 -18.91 2.26
N LEU A 193 -6.74 -18.01 2.95
CA LEU A 193 -5.29 -17.89 2.80
C LEU A 193 -4.54 -19.17 3.20
N LYS A 194 -5.08 -19.98 4.11
CA LYS A 194 -4.50 -21.30 4.45
C LYS A 194 -4.71 -22.35 3.37
N GLN A 195 -5.79 -22.23 2.59
CA GLN A 195 -6.20 -23.20 1.57
C GLN A 195 -5.51 -22.93 0.21
N GLY A 196 -5.04 -21.71 -0.03
CA GLY A 196 -4.36 -21.31 -1.28
C GLY A 196 -2.93 -21.84 -1.44
N ASN A 197 -2.58 -22.96 -0.80
CA ASN A 197 -1.28 -23.62 -0.89
C ASN A 197 -1.37 -24.90 -1.71
#